data_AF-A0A7Y3RNU2-F1
#
_entry.id   AF-A0A7Y3RNU2-F1
#
_cell.length_a   1.000
_cell.length_b   1.000
_cell.length_c   1.000
_cell.angle_alpha   90.00
_cell.angle_beta   90.00
_cell.angle_gamma   90.00
#
_symmetry.space_group_name_H-M   'P 1'
#
loop_
_entity.id
_entity.type
_entity.pdbx_description
1 polymer ?
#
loop_
_entity_poly.entity_id
_entity_poly.type
_entity_poly.pdbx_seq_one_letter_code
_entity_poly.pdbx_strand_id
1 'polypeptide(L)'
;MGLRLRLRPNERIIVNGCVLTNGDRRNTITVSSFGQVLRGKYVLQPEDAKTPIRRLYFTIQMLLISGCDDKMLRHASKLGAFVFTHMEDDDERADLLQAMDMVHLRDFYKALVKLHPLLELGQEAEEATEVPSELEAENQAFHAAVQERMTSKSMERAHG
;
A
#
# COMPACT_ATOMS: atom_id res chain seq x y z
N MET A 1 -1.08 -18.49 -10.68
CA MET A 1 -2.27 -19.25 -10.22
C MET A 1 -2.65 -18.77 -8.84
N GLY A 2 -3.94 -18.55 -8.56
CA GLY A 2 -4.41 -18.11 -7.23
C GLY A 2 -5.02 -19.27 -6.43
N LEU A 3 -4.74 -19.35 -5.13
CA LEU A 3 -5.35 -20.33 -4.23
C LEU A 3 -6.78 -19.90 -3.89
N ARG A 4 -7.77 -20.69 -4.29
CA ARG A 4 -9.19 -20.43 -3.98
C ARG A 4 -9.66 -21.34 -2.86
N LEU A 5 -9.91 -20.76 -1.69
CA LEU A 5 -10.41 -21.47 -0.51
C LEU A 5 -11.92 -21.25 -0.35
N ARG A 6 -12.66 -22.31 -0.03
CA ARG A 6 -14.06 -22.23 0.41
C ARG A 6 -14.12 -22.68 1.85
N LEU A 7 -14.46 -21.76 2.74
CA LEU A 7 -14.48 -22.00 4.19
C LEU A 7 -15.90 -22.30 4.67
N ARG A 8 -16.05 -23.29 5.54
CA ARG A 8 -17.27 -23.54 6.32
C ARG A 8 -17.47 -22.42 7.36
N PRO A 9 -18.68 -22.25 7.92
CA PRO A 9 -18.90 -21.35 9.05
C PRO A 9 -17.94 -21.65 10.20
N ASN A 10 -17.32 -20.62 10.77
CA ASN A 10 -16.35 -20.70 11.86
C ASN A 10 -15.04 -21.46 11.55
N GLU A 11 -14.79 -21.81 10.29
CA GLU A 11 -13.53 -22.42 9.88
C GLU A 11 -12.38 -21.40 9.95
N ARG A 12 -11.22 -21.84 10.45
CA ARG A 12 -10.03 -21.01 10.65
C ARG A 12 -8.97 -21.33 9.61
N ILE A 13 -8.31 -20.29 9.13
CA ILE A 13 -7.11 -20.40 8.29
C ILE A 13 -6.01 -19.48 8.84
N ILE A 14 -4.77 -19.80 8.50
CA ILE A 14 -3.61 -18.99 8.85
C ILE A 14 -2.98 -18.45 7.58
N VAL A 15 -2.82 -17.13 7.48
CA VAL A 15 -2.20 -16.45 6.34
C VAL A 15 -1.06 -15.58 6.86
N ASN A 16 0.19 -15.94 6.55
CA ASN A 16 1.39 -15.21 6.99
C ASN A 16 1.40 -14.91 8.52
N GLY A 17 0.96 -15.87 9.34
CA GLY A 17 0.89 -15.72 10.81
C GLY A 17 -0.39 -15.03 11.33
N CYS A 18 -1.24 -14.53 10.42
CA CYS A 18 -2.54 -13.99 10.74
C CYS A 18 -3.59 -15.11 10.83
N VAL A 19 -4.28 -15.24 11.96
CA VAL A 19 -5.40 -16.16 12.13
C VAL A 19 -6.67 -15.48 11.61
N LEU A 20 -7.24 -16.03 10.54
CA LEU A 20 -8.49 -15.59 9.95
C LEU A 20 -9.58 -16.62 10.25
N THR A 21 -10.76 -16.17 10.65
CA THR A 21 -11.93 -17.03 10.89
C THR A 21 -13.08 -16.59 10.00
N ASN A 22 -13.66 -17.51 9.24
CA ASN A 22 -14.90 -17.25 8.52
C ASN A 22 -16.07 -17.17 9.52
N GLY A 23 -16.91 -16.17 9.40
CA GLY A 23 -18.05 -15.96 10.27
C GLY A 23 -19.17 -16.97 10.01
N ASP A 24 -20.25 -16.81 10.77
CA ASP A 24 -21.44 -17.66 10.72
C ASP A 24 -22.38 -17.32 9.54
N ARG A 25 -22.17 -16.17 8.88
CA ARG A 25 -22.90 -15.71 7.68
C ARG A 25 -21.96 -15.48 6.50
N ARG A 26 -22.54 -15.31 5.32
CA ARG A 26 -21.80 -15.16 4.05
C ARG A 26 -20.76 -14.01 4.14
N ASN A 27 -19.49 -14.36 3.95
CA ASN A 27 -18.32 -13.48 3.75
C ASN A 27 -17.88 -12.61 4.95
N THR A 28 -18.22 -12.95 6.19
CA THR A 28 -17.62 -12.28 7.36
C THR A 28 -16.26 -12.93 7.63
N ILE A 29 -15.16 -12.17 7.67
CA ILE A 29 -13.85 -12.68 8.09
C ILE A 29 -13.38 -11.89 9.30
N THR A 30 -13.10 -12.59 10.39
CA THR A 30 -12.52 -11.99 11.61
C THR A 30 -11.03 -12.27 11.65
N VAL A 31 -10.25 -11.23 11.91
CA VAL A 31 -8.80 -11.30 12.12
C VAL A 31 -8.54 -11.32 13.62
N SER A 32 -8.03 -12.43 14.16
CA SER A 32 -7.90 -12.64 15.61
C SER A 32 -6.46 -12.53 16.15
N SER A 33 -5.47 -12.31 15.28
CA SER A 33 -4.07 -12.13 15.67
C SER A 33 -3.46 -10.88 15.02
N PHE A 34 -2.17 -10.63 15.26
CA PHE A 34 -1.43 -9.50 14.69
C PHE A 34 -1.14 -9.74 13.20
N GLY A 35 -2.10 -9.40 12.34
CA GLY A 35 -1.95 -9.43 10.88
C GLY A 35 -2.21 -8.06 10.27
N GLN A 36 -1.37 -7.67 9.32
CA GLN A 36 -1.60 -6.47 8.51
C GLN A 36 -2.61 -6.81 7.41
N VAL A 37 -3.82 -6.24 7.51
CA VAL A 37 -4.90 -6.50 6.56
C VAL A 37 -5.32 -5.21 5.87
N LEU A 38 -5.28 -5.22 4.54
CA LEU A 38 -5.79 -4.14 3.71
C LEU A 38 -7.05 -4.61 2.98
N ARG A 39 -8.10 -3.80 3.01
CA ARG A 39 -9.35 -4.11 2.31
C ARG A 39 -9.16 -3.86 0.81
N GLY A 40 -9.81 -4.66 -0.03
CA GLY A 40 -9.69 -4.58 -1.50
C GLY A 40 -9.88 -3.17 -2.08
N LYS A 41 -10.81 -2.38 -1.55
CA LYS A 41 -11.00 -0.99 -2.01
C LYS A 41 -9.78 -0.08 -1.79
N TYR A 42 -8.93 -0.40 -0.81
CA TYR A 42 -7.71 0.34 -0.52
C TYR A 42 -6.48 -0.28 -1.20
N VAL A 43 -6.64 -1.33 -2.01
CA VAL A 43 -5.51 -1.97 -2.70
C VAL A 43 -5.30 -1.27 -4.04
N LEU A 44 -4.12 -0.69 -4.23
CA LEU A 44 -3.63 -0.18 -5.50
C LEU A 44 -2.71 -1.21 -6.18
N GLN A 45 -2.95 -1.50 -7.45
CA GLN A 45 -2.08 -2.39 -8.22
C GLN A 45 -0.78 -1.68 -8.61
N PRO A 46 0.35 -2.39 -8.74
CA PRO A 46 1.62 -1.79 -9.14
C PRO A 46 1.53 -1.00 -10.45
N GLU A 47 0.73 -1.48 -11.40
CA GLU A 47 0.58 -0.89 -12.73
C GLU A 47 -0.23 0.42 -12.69
N ASP A 48 -1.02 0.62 -11.63
CA ASP A 48 -1.83 1.82 -11.42
C ASP A 48 -1.06 2.93 -10.68
N ALA A 49 0.16 2.66 -10.20
CA ALA A 49 1.03 3.60 -9.49
C ALA A 49 1.74 4.57 -10.46
N LYS A 50 0.98 5.26 -11.31
CA LYS A 50 1.53 6.07 -12.41
C LYS A 50 1.83 7.51 -12.01
N THR A 51 1.00 8.09 -11.14
CA THR A 51 1.15 9.48 -10.68
C THR A 51 1.92 9.57 -9.37
N PRO A 52 2.53 10.73 -9.03
CA PRO A 52 3.30 10.88 -7.79
C PRO A 52 2.53 10.51 -6.52
N ILE A 53 1.27 10.92 -6.42
CA ILE A 53 0.43 10.58 -5.26
C ILE A 53 0.08 9.09 -5.21
N ARG A 54 -0.13 8.45 -6.37
CA ARG A 54 -0.37 7.00 -6.48
C ARG A 54 0.90 6.20 -6.17
N ARG A 55 2.07 6.70 -6.55
CA ARG A 55 3.38 6.13 -6.18
C ARG A 55 3.57 6.20 -4.66
N LEU A 56 3.33 7.36 -4.05
CA LEU A 56 3.35 7.52 -2.58
C LEU A 56 2.44 6.52 -1.88
N TYR A 57 1.17 6.46 -2.32
CA TYR A 57 0.18 5.53 -1.79
C TYR A 57 0.65 4.08 -1.90
N PHE A 58 1.17 3.69 -3.07
CA PHE A 58 1.70 2.36 -3.29
C PHE A 58 2.91 2.05 -2.39
N THR A 59 3.83 3.01 -2.19
CA THR A 59 4.95 2.84 -1.25
C THR A 59 4.46 2.59 0.17
N ILE A 60 3.47 3.35 0.65
CA ILE A 60 2.88 3.17 1.99
C ILE A 60 2.15 1.82 2.08
N GLN A 61 1.47 1.40 1.02
CA GLN A 61 0.86 0.07 0.92
C GLN A 61 1.91 -1.02 1.09
N MET A 62 3.08 -0.88 0.47
CA MET A 62 4.17 -1.85 0.62
C MET A 62 4.77 -1.83 2.03
N LEU A 63 4.89 -0.66 2.67
CA LEU A 63 5.30 -0.56 4.08
C LEU A 63 4.36 -1.34 5.00
N LEU A 64 3.06 -1.31 4.72
CA LEU A 64 2.05 -2.08 5.45
C LEU A 64 2.19 -3.60 5.22
N ILE A 65 2.27 -4.05 3.96
CA ILE A 65 2.13 -5.49 3.63
C ILE A 65 3.44 -6.27 3.55
N SER A 66 4.55 -5.62 3.21
CA SER A 66 5.86 -6.26 3.00
C SER A 66 6.81 -6.08 4.19
N GLY A 67 6.41 -5.29 5.18
CA GLY A 67 7.22 -4.91 6.32
C GLY A 67 7.87 -3.54 6.14
N CYS A 68 8.20 -2.91 7.27
CA CYS A 68 8.79 -1.59 7.31
C CYS A 68 10.31 -1.66 7.06
N ASP A 69 10.79 -0.97 6.04
CA ASP A 69 12.21 -0.74 5.73
C ASP A 69 12.47 0.77 5.76
N ASP A 70 13.55 1.19 6.42
CA ASP A 70 13.91 2.61 6.52
C ASP A 70 14.17 3.24 5.13
N LYS A 71 14.63 2.46 4.15
CA LYS A 71 14.75 2.94 2.75
C LYS A 71 13.38 3.28 2.17
N MET A 72 12.39 2.43 2.40
CA MET A 72 11.03 2.63 1.91
C MET A 72 10.35 3.81 2.62
N LEU A 73 10.59 3.98 3.93
CA LEU A 73 10.13 5.15 4.67
C LEU A 73 10.71 6.44 4.09
N ARG A 74 12.03 6.49 3.86
CA ARG A 74 12.67 7.67 3.24
C ARG A 74 12.11 7.96 1.85
N HIS A 75 11.88 6.92 1.04
CA HIS A 75 11.30 7.08 -0.28
C HIS A 75 9.86 7.64 -0.21
N ALA A 76 9.03 7.13 0.71
CA ALA A 76 7.70 7.69 0.97
C ALA A 76 7.78 9.16 1.42
N SER A 77 8.74 9.53 2.29
CA SER A 77 8.93 10.93 2.70
C SER A 77 9.32 11.83 1.52
N LYS A 78 10.20 11.38 0.62
CA LYS A 78 10.57 12.13 -0.60
C LYS A 78 9.37 12.33 -1.53
N LEU A 79 8.60 11.26 -1.77
CA LEU A 79 7.39 11.34 -2.58
C LEU A 79 6.34 12.25 -1.95
N GLY A 80 6.14 12.17 -0.63
CA GLY A 80 5.24 13.05 0.11
C GLY A 80 5.62 14.52 -0.01
N ALA A 81 6.90 14.85 0.13
CA ALA A 81 7.39 16.21 -0.08
C ALA A 81 7.16 16.69 -1.53
N PHE A 82 7.43 15.82 -2.51
CA PHE A 82 7.21 16.14 -3.93
C PHE A 82 5.73 16.38 -4.25
N VAL A 83 4.82 15.52 -3.77
CA VAL A 83 3.38 15.70 -3.94
C VAL A 83 2.95 17.02 -3.29
N PHE A 84 3.41 17.28 -2.06
CA PHE A 84 3.08 18.50 -1.32
C PHE A 84 3.42 19.78 -2.09
N THR A 85 4.57 19.82 -2.77
CA THR A 85 4.98 21.03 -3.54
C THR A 85 4.18 21.25 -4.82
N HIS A 86 3.45 20.23 -5.30
CA HIS A 86 2.67 20.29 -6.54
C HIS A 86 1.15 20.28 -6.28
N MET A 87 0.73 20.25 -5.02
CA MET A 87 -0.69 20.37 -4.64
C MET A 87 -1.08 21.84 -4.48
N GLU A 88 -2.11 22.25 -5.22
CA GLU A 88 -2.62 23.63 -5.16
C GLU A 88 -3.61 23.82 -4.00
N ASP A 89 -4.46 22.83 -3.74
CA ASP A 89 -5.53 22.90 -2.74
C ASP A 89 -4.99 22.77 -1.31
N ASP A 90 -5.34 23.75 -0.47
CA ASP A 90 -4.88 23.86 0.92
C ASP A 90 -5.42 22.73 1.81
N ASP A 91 -6.66 22.30 1.58
CA ASP A 91 -7.32 21.23 2.34
C ASP A 91 -6.69 19.88 1.95
N GLU A 92 -6.43 19.64 0.66
CA GLU A 92 -5.73 18.44 0.20
C GLU A 92 -4.30 18.37 0.74
N ARG A 93 -3.58 19.50 0.77
CA ARG A 93 -2.25 19.57 1.40
C ARG A 93 -2.31 19.25 2.89
N ALA A 94 -3.31 19.75 3.61
CA ALA A 94 -3.49 19.45 5.03
C ALA A 94 -3.76 17.95 5.26
N ASP A 95 -4.56 17.34 4.38
CA ASP A 95 -4.85 15.90 4.42
C ASP A 95 -3.61 15.04 4.12
N LEU A 96 -2.79 15.46 3.16
CA LEU A 96 -1.49 14.84 2.88
C LEU A 96 -0.56 14.92 4.10
N LEU A 97 -0.44 16.09 4.73
CA LEU A 97 0.41 16.26 5.92
C LEU A 97 -0.04 15.33 7.06
N GLN A 98 -1.34 15.26 7.34
CA GLN A 98 -1.89 14.35 8.34
C GLN A 98 -1.58 12.89 8.01
N ALA A 99 -1.68 12.49 6.74
CA ALA A 99 -1.31 11.14 6.33
C ALA A 99 0.18 10.88 6.53
N MET A 100 1.05 11.85 6.22
CA MET A 100 2.48 11.72 6.44
C MET A 100 2.84 11.62 7.93
N ASP A 101 2.15 12.32 8.82
CA ASP A 101 2.31 12.14 10.27
C ASP A 101 1.99 10.71 10.70
N MET A 102 0.92 10.11 10.15
CA MET A 102 0.59 8.71 10.40
C MET A 102 1.67 7.75 9.88
N VAL A 103 2.31 8.05 8.75
CA VAL A 103 3.47 7.29 8.24
C VAL A 103 4.64 7.34 9.22
N HIS A 104 4.96 8.51 9.77
CA HIS A 104 6.03 8.65 10.78
C HIS A 104 5.73 7.89 12.07
N LEU A 105 4.46 7.85 12.48
CA LEU A 105 3.97 7.05 13.62
C LEU A 105 3.83 5.56 13.29
N ARG A 106 4.15 5.14 12.06
CA ARG A 106 4.01 3.76 11.54
C ARG A 106 2.58 3.22 11.55
N ASP A 107 1.58 4.11 11.54
CA ASP A 107 0.17 3.77 11.38
C ASP A 107 -0.23 3.79 9.89
N PHE A 108 0.39 2.90 9.12
CA PHE A 108 0.27 2.88 7.65
C PHE A 108 -1.17 2.63 7.17
N TYR A 109 -1.96 1.87 7.93
CA TYR A 109 -3.36 1.62 7.56
C TYR A 109 -4.16 2.92 7.57
N LYS A 110 -4.06 3.71 8.65
CA LYS A 110 -4.76 5.00 8.71
C LYS A 110 -4.24 5.99 7.67
N ALA A 111 -2.92 5.99 7.42
CA ALA A 111 -2.34 6.79 6.34
C ALA A 111 -2.98 6.47 4.98
N LEU A 112 -3.14 5.18 4.63
CA LEU A 112 -3.81 4.78 3.38
C LEU A 112 -5.27 5.19 3.34
N VAL A 113 -6.00 5.01 4.44
CA VAL A 113 -7.42 5.43 4.52
C VAL A 113 -7.54 6.95 4.30
N LYS A 114 -6.60 7.72 4.84
CA LYS A 114 -6.57 9.19 4.72
C LYS A 114 -6.17 9.66 3.32
N LEU A 115 -5.21 8.99 2.66
CA LEU A 115 -4.78 9.32 1.30
C LEU A 115 -5.77 8.87 0.22
N HIS A 116 -6.60 7.86 0.49
CA HIS A 116 -7.48 7.27 -0.53
C HIS A 116 -8.38 8.29 -1.25
N PRO A 117 -9.06 9.25 -0.58
CA PRO A 117 -9.85 10.27 -1.26
C PRO A 117 -9.02 11.10 -2.25
N LEU A 118 -7.76 11.39 -1.93
CA LEU A 118 -6.87 12.17 -2.79
C LEU A 118 -6.50 11.42 -4.10
N LEU A 119 -6.58 10.08 -4.11
CA LEU A 119 -6.37 9.29 -5.33
C LEU A 119 -7.50 9.41 -6.36
N GLU A 120 -8.71 9.71 -5.88
CA GLU A 120 -9.91 9.87 -6.70
C GLU A 120 -9.96 11.29 -7.28
N LEU A 121 -9.50 12.29 -6.52
CA LEU A 121 -9.41 13.70 -6.94
C LEU A 121 -8.27 13.93 -7.95
N GLY A 122 -7.11 13.31 -7.74
CA GLY A 122 -5.92 13.48 -8.60
C GLY A 122 -5.97 12.84 -9.99
N GLN A 123 -7.13 12.34 -10.46
CA GLN A 123 -7.25 11.77 -11.81
C GLN A 123 -7.31 12.83 -12.91
N GLU A 124 -7.65 14.09 -12.60
CA GLU A 124 -7.94 15.12 -13.60
C GLU A 124 -6.76 16.08 -13.89
N ALA A 125 -5.69 16.10 -13.08
CA ALA A 125 -4.68 17.16 -13.14
C ALA A 125 -3.23 16.78 -13.53
N GLU A 126 -2.85 15.50 -13.61
CA GLU A 126 -1.42 15.12 -13.46
C GLU A 126 -0.71 14.45 -14.66
N GLU A 127 -1.21 14.55 -15.90
CA GLU A 127 -0.44 14.07 -17.07
C GLU A 127 0.81 14.92 -17.40
N ALA A 128 1.01 16.08 -16.75
CA ALA A 128 2.07 17.05 -17.11
C ALA A 128 3.16 17.30 -16.06
N THR A 129 3.09 16.69 -14.86
CA THR A 129 4.09 16.92 -13.81
C THR A 129 5.31 16.02 -14.03
N GLU A 130 6.39 16.57 -14.61
CA GLU A 130 7.66 15.86 -14.76
C GLU A 130 8.24 15.52 -13.38
N VAL A 131 8.28 14.22 -13.07
CA VAL A 131 8.95 13.71 -11.89
C VAL A 131 10.46 13.81 -12.12
N PRO A 132 11.26 14.32 -11.15
CA PRO A 132 12.71 14.36 -11.28
C PRO A 132 13.29 13.00 -11.61
N SER A 133 14.22 12.95 -12.57
CA SER A 133 14.81 11.69 -13.09
C SER A 133 15.39 10.79 -12.01
N GLU A 134 15.97 11.37 -10.96
CA GLU A 134 16.48 10.64 -9.78
C GLU A 134 15.36 9.92 -9.01
N LEU A 135 14.23 10.59 -8.81
CA LEU A 135 13.07 10.04 -8.12
C LEU A 135 12.37 8.98 -8.99
N GLU A 136 12.37 9.17 -10.31
CA GLU A 136 11.90 8.18 -11.28
C GLU A 136 12.74 6.90 -11.25
N ALA A 137 14.07 7.01 -11.21
CA ALA A 137 14.98 5.88 -11.08
C ALA A 137 14.80 5.15 -9.73
N GLU A 138 14.63 5.88 -8.62
CA GLU A 138 14.30 5.30 -7.32
C GLU A 138 12.96 4.53 -7.35
N ASN A 139 11.94 5.09 -8.01
CA ASN A 139 10.65 4.43 -8.19
C ASN A 139 10.79 3.11 -8.98
N GLN A 140 11.51 3.13 -10.11
CA GLN A 140 11.73 1.94 -10.92
C GLN A 140 12.47 0.84 -10.14
N ALA A 141 13.53 1.22 -9.42
CA ALA A 141 14.27 0.31 -8.55
C ALA A 141 13.39 -0.25 -7.43
N PHE A 142 12.52 0.58 -6.84
CA PHE A 142 11.56 0.17 -5.82
C PHE A 142 10.56 -0.86 -6.37
N HIS A 143 9.93 -0.58 -7.52
CA HIS A 143 9.00 -1.51 -8.16
C HIS A 143 9.66 -2.83 -8.51
N ALA A 144 10.89 -2.81 -9.04
CA ALA A 144 11.66 -4.02 -9.33
C ALA A 144 11.92 -4.85 -8.06
N ALA A 145 12.36 -4.21 -6.97
CA ALA A 145 12.62 -4.88 -5.69
C ALA A 145 11.35 -5.48 -5.07
N VAL A 146 10.19 -4.81 -5.21
CA VAL A 146 8.90 -5.32 -4.75
C VAL A 146 8.50 -6.57 -5.56
N GLN A 147 8.63 -6.53 -6.88
CA GLN A 147 8.33 -7.68 -7.75
C GLN A 147 9.25 -8.88 -7.47
N GLU A 148 10.54 -8.63 -7.24
CA GLU A 148 11.50 -9.67 -6.85
C GLU A 148 11.13 -10.30 -5.50
N ARG A 149 10.75 -9.50 -4.49
CA ARG A 149 10.29 -10.03 -3.19
C ARG A 149 9.00 -10.84 -3.30
N MET A 150 8.07 -10.45 -4.16
CA MET A 150 6.81 -11.17 -4.38
C MET A 150 7.03 -12.50 -5.11
N THR A 151 7.93 -12.53 -6.10
CA THR A 151 8.26 -13.74 -6.88
C THR A 151 9.17 -14.71 -6.12
N SER A 152 10.18 -14.21 -5.41
CA SER A 152 11.12 -15.02 -4.62
C SER A 152 10.45 -15.75 -3.45
N LYS A 153 9.60 -15.07 -2.65
CA LYS A 153 8.81 -15.70 -1.59
C LYS A 153 7.81 -16.74 -2.12
N SER A 154 7.41 -16.64 -3.38
CA SER A 154 6.54 -17.61 -4.05
C SER A 154 7.30 -18.87 -4.49
N MET A 155 8.60 -18.77 -4.79
CA MET A 155 9.44 -19.91 -5.19
C MET A 155 10.00 -20.72 -4.00
N GLU A 156 10.43 -20.07 -2.92
CA GLU A 156 10.92 -20.78 -1.72
C GLU A 156 9.84 -21.63 -1.04
N ARG A 157 8.56 -21.24 -1.15
CA ARG A 157 7.43 -21.95 -0.53
C ARG A 157 6.83 -23.07 -1.39
N ALA A 158 7.29 -23.25 -2.64
CA ALA A 158 6.83 -24.32 -3.53
C ALA A 158 7.64 -25.62 -3.37
N HIS A 159 8.74 -25.61 -2.63
CA HIS A 159 9.65 -26.75 -2.44
C HIS A 159 9.79 -27.21 -0.97
N GLY A 160 8.86 -26.80 -0.09
CA GLY A 160 8.85 -27.18 1.33
C GLY A 160 7.57 -27.90 1.72
#